data_AF-A0A920SEE3-F1
#
_entry.id   AF-A0A920SEE3-F1
#
_cell.length_a   1.000
_cell.length_b   1.000
_cell.length_c   1.000
_cell.angle_alpha   90.00
_cell.angle_beta   90.00
_cell.angle_gamma   90.00
#
_symmetry.space_group_name_H-M   'P 1'
#
loop_
_entity.id
_entity.type
_entity.pdbx_description
1 polymer ?
#
loop_
_entity_poly.entity_id
_entity_poly.type
_entity_poly.pdbx_seq_one_letter_code
_entity_poly.pdbx_strand_id
1 'polypeptide(L)' 'MLDHLGEQEAAQRVDNAVAKCLEQRTVLTVDLGGTASTSEMGDEAARLIREG' A
#
# COMPACT_ATOMS: atom_id res chain seq x y z
N MET A 1 -5.90 -2.65 -12.37
CA MET A 1 -5.06 -3.05 -13.53
C MET A 1 -4.65 -4.51 -13.44
N LEU A 2 -3.97 -4.94 -12.37
CA LEU A 2 -3.58 -6.35 -12.17
C LEU A 2 -4.76 -7.32 -12.33
N ASP A 3 -5.90 -6.99 -11.72
CA ASP A 3 -7.15 -7.75 -11.91
C ASP A 3 -7.58 -7.87 -13.38
N HIS A 4 -7.46 -6.80 -14.16
CA HIS A 4 -7.76 -6.81 -15.60
C HIS A 4 -6.78 -7.67 -16.42
N LEU A 5 -5.56 -7.86 -15.93
CA LEU A 5 -4.57 -8.75 -16.54
C LEU A 5 -4.76 -10.23 -16.15
N GLY A 6 -5.73 -10.53 -15.28
CA GLY A 6 -5.95 -11.87 -14.74
C GLY A 6 -5.06 -12.20 -13.53
N GLU A 7 -4.46 -11.20 -12.89
CA GLU A 7 -3.58 -11.36 -11.73
C GLU A 7 -4.32 -11.04 -10.43
N GLN A 8 -5.38 -11.80 -10.12
CA GLN A 8 -6.28 -11.47 -9.00
C GLN A 8 -5.58 -11.54 -7.62
N GLU A 9 -4.75 -12.55 -7.39
CA GLU A 9 -4.03 -12.69 -6.11
C GLU A 9 -3.05 -11.53 -5.88
N ALA A 10 -2.32 -11.13 -6.93
CA ALA A 10 -1.42 -9.99 -6.86
C ALA A 10 -2.19 -8.68 -6.64
N ALA A 11 -3.31 -8.49 -7.34
CA ALA A 11 -4.18 -7.33 -7.14
C ALA A 11 -4.66 -7.22 -5.69
N GLN A 12 -5.17 -8.32 -5.15
CA GLN A 12 -5.69 -8.35 -3.78
C GLN A 12 -4.60 -8.07 -2.75
N ARG A 13 -3.39 -8.60 -2.94
CA ARG A 13 -2.26 -8.33 -2.03
C ARG A 13 -1.85 -6.86 -2.04
N VAL A 14 -1.81 -6.22 -3.20
CA VAL A 14 -1.52 -4.79 -3.31
C VAL A 14 -2.62 -3.96 -2.66
N ASP A 15 -3.90 -4.23 -2.97
CA ASP A 15 -5.03 -3.49 -2.42
C ASP A 15 -5.09 -3.59 -0.90
N ASN A 16 -4.89 -4.79 -0.34
CA ASN A 16 -4.85 -5.02 1.10
C ASN A 16 -3.70 -4.26 1.79
N ALA A 17 -2.51 -4.26 1.18
CA ALA A 17 -1.36 -3.56 1.73
C ALA A 17 -1.58 -2.04 1.75
N VAL A 18 -2.10 -1.46 0.66
CA VAL A 18 -2.43 -0.04 0.59
C VAL A 18 -3.52 0.33 1.58
N ALA A 19 -4.61 -0.46 1.65
CA ALA A 19 -5.69 -0.25 2.62
C ALA A 19 -5.15 -0.24 4.06
N LYS A 20 -4.28 -1.20 4.39
CA LYS A 20 -3.67 -1.30 5.72
C LYS A 20 -2.76 -0.10 6.05
N CYS A 21 -1.98 0.41 5.09
CA CYS A 21 -1.23 1.67 5.29
C CYS A 21 -2.16 2.83 5.67
N LEU A 22 -3.27 2.96 4.95
CA LEU A 22 -4.25 4.03 5.16
C LEU A 22 -4.99 3.88 6.50
N GLU A 23 -5.32 2.66 6.90
CA GLU A 23 -5.94 2.35 8.18
C GLU A 23 -5.02 2.64 9.37
N GLN A 24 -3.74 2.29 9.27
CA GLN A 24 -2.76 2.49 10.33
C GLN A 24 -2.42 3.96 10.57
N ARG A 25 -2.50 4.81 9.53
CA ARG A 25 -2.20 6.25 9.56
C ARG A 25 -0.78 6.62 10.03
N THR A 26 0.14 5.66 10.09
CA THR A 26 1.52 5.86 10.57
C THR A 26 2.45 6.40 9.49
N VAL A 27 2.33 5.90 8.26
CA VAL A 27 3.16 6.30 7.10
C VAL A 27 2.24 6.88 6.02
N LEU A 28 1.77 8.10 6.27
CA LEU A 28 0.91 8.83 5.34
C LEU A 28 1.68 9.98 4.69
N THR A 29 1.43 10.19 3.41
CA THR A 29 1.96 11.34 2.68
C THR A 29 1.28 12.64 3.11
N VAL A 30 1.91 13.76 2.77
CA VAL A 30 1.45 15.10 3.18
C VAL A 30 0.04 15.44 2.69
N ASP A 31 -0.35 14.97 1.50
CA ASP A 31 -1.69 15.15 0.93
C ASP A 31 -2.77 14.37 1.69
N LEU A 32 -2.38 13.32 2.42
CA LEU A 32 -3.25 12.52 3.29
C LEU A 32 -3.16 12.94 4.77
N GLY A 33 -2.49 14.05 5.07
CA GLY A 33 -2.36 14.61 6.41
C GLY A 33 -1.25 13.99 7.26
N GLY A 34 -0.30 13.28 6.65
CA GLY A 34 0.91 12.79 7.32
C GLY A 34 2.15 13.60 7.00
N THR A 35 3.31 13.03 7.32
CA THR A 35 4.63 13.64 7.10
C THR A 35 5.57 12.77 6.27
N ALA A 36 5.12 11.59 5.83
CA ALA A 36 5.94 10.66 5.08
C ALA A 36 6.12 11.13 3.63
N SER A 37 7.23 10.76 3.03
CA SER A 37 7.47 10.87 1.60
C SER A 37 6.73 9.78 0.81
N THR A 38 6.59 9.99 -0.50
CA THR A 38 6.04 8.98 -1.41
C THR A 38 6.81 7.66 -1.33
N SER A 39 8.15 7.73 -1.23
CA SER A 39 9.00 6.54 -1.14
C SER A 39 8.78 5.77 0.15
N GLU A 40 8.68 6.46 1.30
CA GLU A 40 8.40 5.81 2.59
C GLU A 40 7.06 5.08 2.59
N MET A 41 6.01 5.69 2.03
CA MET A 41 4.71 5.02 1.88
C MET A 41 4.79 3.80 0.95
N GLY A 42 5.56 3.90 -0.14
CA GLY A 42 5.80 2.80 -1.07
C GLY A 42 6.57 1.64 -0.44
N ASP A 43 7.60 1.95 0.34
CA ASP A 43 8.39 0.96 1.08
C ASP A 43 7.55 0.22 2.11
N GLU A 44 6.67 0.94 2.82
CA GLU A 44 5.75 0.34 3.78
C GLU A 44 4.73 -0.58 3.11
N ALA A 45 4.13 -0.16 1.99
CA ALA A 45 3.24 -1.02 1.21
C ALA A 45 3.98 -2.28 0.73
N ALA A 46 5.21 -2.15 0.23
CA ALA A 46 6.02 -3.28 -0.20
C ALA A 46 6.38 -4.22 0.96
N ARG A 47 6.60 -3.69 2.17
CA ARG A 47 6.82 -4.49 3.39
C ARG A 47 5.58 -5.29 3.74
N LEU A 48 4.40 -4.66 3.77
CA LEU A 48 3.13 -5.33 4.06
C LEU A 48 2.78 -6.43 3.06
N ILE A 49 3.10 -6.21 1.77
CA ILE A 49 2.96 -7.24 0.74
C ILE A 49 3.84 -8.47 1.05
N ARG A 50 5.07 -8.30 1.54
CA ARG A 50 5.98 -9.43 1.84
C ARG A 50 5.58 -10.22 3.09
N GLU A 51 4.87 -9.59 4.02
CA GLU A 51 4.47 -10.19 5.30
C GLU A 51 3.13 -10.92 5.25
N GLY A 52 2.32 -10.70 4.20
CA GLY A 52 1.04 -11.36 3.95
C GLY A 52 1.06 -12.30 2.75
#